data_AF-A0A1F5QTH5-F1
#
_entry.id   AF-A0A1F5QTH5-F1
#
_cell.length_a   1.000
_cell.length_b   1.000
_cell.length_c   1.000
_cell.angle_alpha   90.00
_cell.angle_beta   90.00
_cell.angle_gamma   90.00
#
_symmetry.space_group_name_H-M   'P 1'
#
loop_
_entity.id
_entity.type
_entity.pdbx_description
1 polymer ?
#
loop_
_entity_poly.entity_id
_entity_poly.type
_entity_poly.pdbx_seq_one_letter_code
_entity_poly.pdbx_strand_id
1 'polypeptide(L)'
;MRELLGKLVGPAAALAIAAIGASPVNASLTATNLPLNAAQQVPTNGSTATGTMNITVDTNANTLTYQITYGGLSSAETAAHIHGPAAPGTNAGVKHALPAGSPKNGVWNYPEPDEADILSGRMYVNIHTSTNPGGEIRGQIAPLVPGASSWGLMALAAAMLATGGFVVLRRRRSIA
;
A
#
# COMPACT_ATOMS: atom_id res chain seq x y z
N MET A 1 -41.30 39.14 -53.88
CA MET A 1 -39.85 39.35 -53.63
C MET A 1 -39.72 39.90 -52.22
N ARG A 2 -39.20 39.23 -51.19
CA ARG A 2 -38.09 38.26 -51.06
C ARG A 2 -38.42 37.32 -49.88
N GLU A 3 -38.42 36.00 -50.09
CA GLU A 3 -37.42 35.02 -49.60
C GLU A 3 -37.31 34.88 -48.07
N LEU A 4 -37.74 33.79 -47.41
CA LEU A 4 -37.26 32.38 -47.35
C LEU A 4 -36.31 32.11 -46.15
N LEU A 5 -36.49 30.93 -45.53
CA LEU A 5 -35.66 30.21 -44.52
C LEU A 5 -35.74 30.72 -43.06
N GLY A 6 -35.80 29.87 -42.03
CA GLY A 6 -35.79 28.41 -41.94
C GLY A 6 -35.81 28.00 -40.46
N LYS A 7 -36.64 27.01 -40.08
CA LYS A 7 -36.61 26.41 -38.73
C LYS A 7 -36.00 25.02 -38.85
N LEU A 8 -34.70 24.92 -38.57
CA LEU A 8 -34.03 23.63 -38.42
C LEU A 8 -34.06 23.25 -36.93
N VAL A 9 -34.99 22.38 -36.55
CA VAL A 9 -34.98 21.71 -35.25
C VAL A 9 -34.07 20.49 -35.40
N GLY A 10 -32.86 20.55 -34.84
CA GLY A 10 -31.96 19.39 -34.77
C GLY A 10 -32.37 18.45 -33.63
N PRO A 11 -32.15 17.13 -33.74
CA PRO A 11 -32.45 16.21 -32.65
C PRO A 11 -31.36 16.36 -31.57
N ALA A 12 -31.77 16.69 -30.35
CA ALA A 12 -30.92 16.59 -29.18
C ALA A 12 -30.71 15.09 -28.87
N ALA A 13 -29.53 14.56 -29.21
CA ALA A 13 -29.10 13.26 -28.72
C ALA A 13 -28.70 13.42 -27.24
N ALA A 14 -29.57 12.98 -26.33
CA ALA A 14 -29.28 12.94 -24.91
C ALA A 14 -28.15 11.93 -24.64
N LEU A 15 -27.01 12.42 -24.17
CA LEU A 15 -25.89 11.59 -23.73
C LEU A 15 -26.27 11.00 -22.35
N ALA A 16 -26.64 9.73 -22.31
CA ALA A 16 -26.85 9.02 -21.05
C ALA A 16 -25.47 8.82 -20.36
N ILE A 17 -25.18 9.65 -19.36
CA ILE A 17 -24.06 9.40 -18.45
C ILE A 17 -24.49 8.23 -17.57
N ALA A 18 -24.01 7.03 -17.87
CA ALA A 18 -24.11 5.90 -16.96
C ALA A 18 -23.36 6.27 -15.68
N ALA A 19 -24.10 6.49 -14.58
CA ALA A 19 -23.52 6.55 -13.25
C ALA A 19 -22.95 5.17 -12.94
N ILE A 20 -21.66 4.99 -13.19
CA ILE A 20 -20.91 3.83 -12.69
C ILE A 20 -20.95 3.96 -11.17
N GLY A 21 -21.75 3.14 -10.50
CA GLY A 21 -21.80 3.09 -9.05
C GLY A 21 -20.40 2.79 -8.53
N ALA A 22 -19.79 3.76 -7.85
CA ALA A 22 -18.55 3.52 -7.12
C ALA A 22 -18.90 2.64 -5.92
N SER A 23 -18.65 1.33 -6.03
CA SER A 23 -18.58 0.48 -4.85
C SER A 23 -17.53 1.05 -3.91
N PRO A 24 -17.76 1.12 -2.59
CA PRO A 24 -16.75 1.58 -1.67
C PRO A 24 -15.52 0.68 -1.82
N VAL A 25 -14.41 1.27 -2.26
CA VAL A 25 -13.12 0.58 -2.31
C VAL A 25 -12.71 0.41 -0.85
N ASN A 26 -12.47 -0.84 -0.40
CA ASN A 26 -12.01 -1.09 0.97
C ASN A 26 -10.75 -0.26 1.25
N ALA A 27 -10.76 0.48 2.37
CA ALA A 27 -9.64 1.30 2.81
C ALA A 27 -8.53 0.40 3.38
N SER A 28 -7.85 -0.35 2.51
CA SER A 28 -6.65 -1.07 2.88
C SER A 28 -5.45 -0.13 2.84
N LEU A 29 -4.63 -0.18 3.90
CA LEU A 29 -3.38 0.55 3.98
C LEU A 29 -2.22 -0.40 3.71
N THR A 30 -1.17 0.07 3.05
CA THR A 30 0.01 -0.72 2.73
C THR A 30 1.29 -0.02 3.14
N ALA A 31 2.31 -0.80 3.43
CA ALA A 31 3.69 -0.35 3.49
C ALA A 31 4.57 -1.39 2.79
N THR A 32 5.45 -0.94 1.90
CA THR A 32 6.29 -1.82 1.10
C THR A 32 7.76 -1.57 1.35
N ASN A 33 8.54 -2.64 1.29
CA ASN A 33 9.99 -2.64 1.41
C ASN A 33 10.50 -1.95 2.69
N LEU A 34 9.78 -2.09 3.79
CA LEU A 34 10.20 -1.56 5.09
C LEU A 34 11.44 -2.33 5.57
N PRO A 35 12.53 -1.67 5.97
CA PRO A 35 13.78 -2.34 6.28
C PRO A 35 13.76 -2.99 7.67
N LEU A 36 14.40 -4.15 7.79
CA LEU A 36 14.80 -4.76 9.05
C LEU A 36 16.32 -4.72 9.16
N ASN A 37 16.85 -4.18 10.26
CA ASN A 37 18.30 -4.15 10.52
C ASN A 37 18.62 -4.01 12.02
N ALA A 38 19.90 -4.17 12.36
CA ALA A 38 20.41 -4.05 13.73
C ALA A 38 20.36 -2.62 14.29
N ALA A 39 20.46 -1.59 13.43
CA ALA A 39 20.46 -0.19 13.86
C ALA A 39 19.10 0.25 14.43
N GLN A 40 18.03 -0.49 14.12
CA GLN A 40 16.71 -0.26 14.70
C GLN A 40 16.51 -0.96 16.05
N GLN A 41 17.39 -1.87 16.47
CA GLN A 41 17.30 -2.55 17.77
C GLN A 41 17.58 -1.60 18.94
N VAL A 42 17.07 -1.97 20.11
CA VAL A 42 17.26 -1.19 21.35
C VAL A 42 17.63 -2.14 22.49
N PRO A 43 18.87 -2.13 23.00
CA PRO A 43 20.03 -1.44 22.43
C PRO A 43 20.38 -1.98 21.05
N THR A 44 21.09 -1.19 20.25
CA THR A 44 21.62 -1.66 18.95
C THR A 44 22.63 -2.77 19.17
N ASN A 45 22.73 -3.69 18.21
CA ASN A 45 23.72 -4.77 18.20
C ASN A 45 24.64 -4.66 16.96
N GLY A 46 25.65 -5.53 16.87
CA GLY A 46 26.64 -5.54 15.79
C GLY A 46 26.29 -6.38 14.56
N SER A 47 25.05 -6.87 14.44
CA SER A 47 24.66 -7.74 13.33
C SER A 47 24.70 -7.02 11.99
N THR A 48 25.22 -7.70 10.97
CA THR A 48 25.16 -7.26 9.57
C THR A 48 23.94 -7.82 8.83
N ALA A 49 23.06 -8.54 9.53
CA ALA A 49 21.85 -9.10 8.95
C ALA A 49 20.93 -7.99 8.44
N THR A 50 20.24 -8.28 7.34
CA THR A 50 19.26 -7.37 6.75
C THR A 50 18.01 -8.12 6.35
N GLY A 51 16.90 -7.40 6.28
CA GLY A 51 15.65 -7.91 5.78
C GLY A 51 14.72 -6.80 5.30
N THR A 52 13.61 -7.20 4.72
CA THR A 52 12.53 -6.30 4.32
C THR A 52 11.19 -6.89 4.67
N MET A 53 10.19 -6.03 4.86
CA MET A 53 8.81 -6.44 5.07
C MET A 53 7.84 -5.61 4.22
N ASN A 54 6.83 -6.31 3.72
CA ASN A 54 5.63 -5.73 3.14
C ASN A 54 4.46 -6.00 4.07
N ILE A 55 3.68 -4.97 4.35
CA ILE A 55 2.55 -5.00 5.28
C ILE A 55 1.31 -4.48 4.55
N THR A 56 0.20 -5.17 4.74
CA THR A 56 -1.13 -4.73 4.32
C THR A 56 -2.06 -4.79 5.52
N VAL A 57 -2.72 -3.68 5.84
CA VAL A 57 -3.72 -3.57 6.91
C VAL A 57 -5.09 -3.40 6.27
N ASP A 58 -6.05 -4.22 6.71
CA ASP A 58 -7.48 -4.04 6.46
C ASP A 58 -8.14 -3.71 7.80
N THR A 59 -8.61 -2.48 7.96
CA THR A 59 -9.24 -1.96 9.18
C THR A 59 -10.69 -2.42 9.33
N ASN A 60 -11.34 -2.88 8.25
CA ASN A 60 -12.69 -3.42 8.34
C ASN A 60 -12.66 -4.87 8.83
N ALA A 61 -11.64 -5.62 8.40
CA ALA A 61 -11.44 -7.01 8.79
C ALA A 61 -10.55 -7.17 10.04
N ASN A 62 -9.98 -6.08 10.56
CA ASN A 62 -8.94 -6.06 11.58
C ASN A 62 -7.79 -7.04 11.30
N THR A 63 -7.28 -7.02 10.06
CA THR A 63 -6.18 -7.91 9.64
C THR A 63 -4.93 -7.15 9.23
N LEU A 64 -3.78 -7.67 9.65
CA LEU A 64 -2.45 -7.25 9.22
C LEU A 64 -1.79 -8.43 8.51
N THR A 65 -1.71 -8.36 7.19
CA THR A 65 -0.99 -9.31 6.36
C THR A 65 0.47 -8.90 6.27
N TYR A 66 1.39 -9.84 6.50
CA TYR A 66 2.83 -9.60 6.44
C TYR A 66 3.51 -10.57 5.49
N GLN A 67 4.51 -10.05 4.77
CA GLN A 67 5.50 -10.81 4.01
C GLN A 67 6.88 -10.27 4.39
N ILE A 68 7.69 -11.09 5.06
CA ILE A 68 8.98 -10.67 5.61
C ILE A 68 10.05 -11.59 5.04
N THR A 69 11.13 -11.00 4.53
CA THR A 69 12.32 -11.72 4.10
C THR A 69 13.53 -11.17 4.84
N TYR A 70 14.49 -12.02 5.14
CA TYR A 70 15.76 -11.62 5.74
C TYR A 70 16.85 -12.63 5.43
N GLY A 71 18.10 -12.23 5.65
CA GLY A 71 19.28 -13.06 5.52
C GLY A 71 20.47 -12.51 6.32
N GLY A 72 21.53 -13.33 6.41
CA GLY A 72 22.78 -12.93 7.07
C GLY A 72 22.73 -12.88 8.58
N LEU A 73 21.80 -13.61 9.23
CA LEU A 73 21.76 -13.74 10.69
C LEU A 73 23.10 -14.28 11.23
N SER A 74 23.54 -13.75 12.36
CA SER A 74 24.79 -14.18 13.01
C SER A 74 24.74 -15.60 13.61
N SER A 75 23.53 -16.13 13.86
CA SER A 75 23.29 -17.51 14.26
C SER A 75 21.87 -17.95 13.87
N ALA A 76 21.50 -19.19 14.21
CA ALA A 76 20.14 -19.68 13.99
C ALA A 76 19.08 -18.76 14.62
N GLU A 77 17.97 -18.57 13.89
CA GLU A 77 16.78 -17.92 14.42
C GLU A 77 16.20 -18.77 15.57
N THR A 78 15.84 -18.10 16.66
CA THR A 78 15.19 -18.73 17.82
C THR A 78 13.73 -18.32 17.96
N ALA A 79 13.37 -17.09 17.55
CA ALA A 79 12.00 -16.59 17.55
C ALA A 79 11.85 -15.36 16.65
N ALA A 80 10.62 -15.02 16.30
CA ALA A 80 10.28 -13.74 15.67
C ALA A 80 8.89 -13.29 16.11
N HIS A 81 8.71 -11.98 16.28
CA HIS A 81 7.47 -11.41 16.82
C HIS A 81 7.13 -10.05 16.19
N ILE A 82 5.85 -9.71 16.22
CA ILE A 82 5.39 -8.31 16.19
C ILE A 82 5.24 -7.85 17.65
N HIS A 83 5.82 -6.71 17.97
CA HIS A 83 5.77 -6.06 19.27
C HIS A 83 5.05 -4.72 19.20
N GLY A 84 4.54 -4.28 20.35
CA GLY A 84 4.02 -2.93 20.53
C GLY A 84 3.14 -2.77 21.76
N PRO A 85 2.63 -1.55 22.01
CA PRO A 85 2.94 -0.33 21.26
C PRO A 85 4.26 0.33 21.71
N ALA A 86 5.10 0.76 20.77
CA ALA A 86 6.30 1.55 21.02
C ALA A 86 6.65 2.47 19.86
N ALA A 87 7.09 3.69 20.18
CA ALA A 87 7.74 4.56 19.22
C ALA A 87 9.09 3.97 18.75
N PRO A 88 9.62 4.40 17.59
CA PRO A 88 10.99 4.08 17.20
C PRO A 88 11.99 4.37 18.33
N GLY A 89 12.92 3.46 18.57
CA GLY A 89 13.91 3.60 19.66
C GLY A 89 13.44 3.19 21.05
N THR A 90 12.20 2.67 21.20
CA THR A 90 11.70 2.10 22.47
C THR A 90 11.28 0.65 22.30
N ASN A 91 11.42 -0.16 23.35
CA ASN A 91 10.96 -1.56 23.39
C ASN A 91 9.54 -1.68 23.94
N ALA A 92 8.82 -2.72 23.49
CA ALA A 92 7.52 -3.11 24.02
C ALA A 92 7.38 -4.64 24.10
N GLY A 93 6.29 -5.09 24.71
CA GLY A 93 5.93 -6.50 24.78
C GLY A 93 5.52 -7.09 23.42
N VAL A 94 5.40 -8.41 23.39
CA VAL A 94 4.96 -9.18 22.21
C VAL A 94 3.45 -9.03 22.02
N LYS A 95 3.02 -8.82 20.77
CA LYS A 95 1.62 -8.79 20.34
C LYS A 95 1.24 -9.99 19.48
N HIS A 96 2.17 -10.46 18.64
CA HIS A 96 1.94 -11.59 17.74
C HIS A 96 3.23 -12.37 17.51
N ALA A 97 3.15 -13.71 17.56
CA ALA A 97 4.27 -14.58 17.18
C ALA A 97 4.28 -14.81 15.67
N LEU A 98 5.47 -14.77 15.07
CA LEU A 98 5.66 -14.99 13.64
C LEU A 98 6.15 -16.43 13.38
N PRO A 99 5.87 -17.01 12.20
CA PRO A 99 6.41 -18.32 11.84
C PRO A 99 7.93 -18.29 11.71
N ALA A 100 8.59 -19.42 11.93
CA ALA A 100 10.04 -19.56 11.76
C ALA A 100 10.46 -19.54 10.27
N GLY A 101 11.71 -19.17 10.00
CA GLY A 101 12.31 -19.20 8.66
C GLY A 101 12.07 -17.94 7.82
N SER A 102 12.60 -17.95 6.61
CA SER A 102 12.53 -16.85 5.62
C SER A 102 12.17 -17.46 4.26
N PRO A 103 11.12 -17.00 3.55
CA PRO A 103 10.20 -15.91 3.93
C PRO A 103 9.25 -16.27 5.08
N LYS A 104 8.77 -15.25 5.80
CA LYS A 104 7.64 -15.34 6.73
C LYS A 104 6.42 -14.70 6.08
N ASN A 105 5.41 -15.51 5.81
CA ASN A 105 4.14 -15.05 5.25
C ASN A 105 3.01 -15.40 6.20
N GLY A 106 2.12 -14.46 6.49
CA GLY A 106 1.02 -14.73 7.38
C GLY A 106 0.06 -13.55 7.53
N VAL A 107 -0.97 -13.79 8.31
CA VAL A 107 -2.01 -12.81 8.65
C VAL A 107 -2.15 -12.80 10.16
N TRP A 108 -2.05 -11.62 10.74
CA TRP A 108 -2.43 -11.37 12.12
C TRP A 108 -3.83 -10.75 12.14
N ASN A 109 -4.81 -11.48 12.66
CA ASN A 109 -6.11 -10.93 13.01
C ASN A 109 -5.92 -10.18 14.34
N TYR A 110 -5.65 -8.87 14.27
CA TYR A 110 -5.32 -8.08 15.45
C TYR A 110 -6.61 -7.73 16.22
N PRO A 111 -6.54 -7.61 17.55
CA PRO A 111 -7.68 -7.15 18.33
C PRO A 111 -7.87 -5.65 18.10
N GLU A 112 -9.13 -5.20 18.07
CA GLU A 112 -9.52 -3.79 17.85
C GLU A 112 -8.69 -2.77 18.65
N PRO A 113 -8.35 -2.97 19.93
CA PRO A 113 -7.55 -2.00 20.69
C PRO A 113 -6.13 -1.76 20.15
N ASP A 114 -5.60 -2.67 19.34
CA ASP A 114 -4.27 -2.52 18.72
C ASP A 114 -4.31 -1.68 17.44
N GLU A 115 -5.49 -1.42 16.85
CA GLU A 115 -5.63 -0.77 15.56
C GLU A 115 -4.99 0.63 15.56
N ALA A 116 -5.34 1.48 16.52
CA ALA A 116 -4.81 2.85 16.59
C ALA A 116 -3.27 2.87 16.69
N ASP A 117 -2.67 1.88 17.37
CA ASP A 117 -1.23 1.76 17.50
C ASP A 117 -0.58 1.17 16.23
N ILE A 118 -1.26 0.28 15.50
CA ILE A 118 -0.84 -0.16 14.16
C ILE A 118 -0.83 1.03 13.20
N LEU A 119 -1.93 1.79 13.15
CA LEU A 119 -2.13 2.91 12.24
C LEU A 119 -1.19 4.09 12.54
N SER A 120 -0.81 4.29 13.80
CA SER A 120 0.17 5.30 14.21
C SER A 120 1.63 4.83 14.12
N GLY A 121 1.86 3.62 13.59
CA GLY A 121 3.21 3.12 13.34
C GLY A 121 3.96 2.72 14.61
N ARG A 122 3.25 2.30 15.66
CA ARG A 122 3.80 1.91 16.96
C ARG A 122 4.03 0.40 17.10
N MET A 123 3.86 -0.34 16.01
CA MET A 123 4.21 -1.76 15.94
C MET A 123 5.54 -1.97 15.23
N TYR A 124 6.28 -3.00 15.63
CA TYR A 124 7.52 -3.38 14.97
C TYR A 124 7.72 -4.88 14.92
N VAL A 125 8.38 -5.36 13.86
CA VAL A 125 8.86 -6.74 13.76
C VAL A 125 10.23 -6.83 14.44
N ASN A 126 10.44 -7.90 15.20
CA ASN A 126 11.73 -8.28 15.76
C ASN A 126 12.03 -9.75 15.42
N ILE A 127 13.26 -10.04 14.99
CA ILE A 127 13.77 -11.40 14.76
C ILE A 127 14.91 -11.64 15.74
N HIS A 128 14.86 -12.76 16.45
CA HIS A 128 15.78 -13.15 17.50
C HIS A 128 16.63 -14.34 17.08
N THR A 129 17.85 -14.38 17.59
CA THR A 129 18.80 -15.48 17.34
C THR A 129 19.41 -15.94 18.65
N SER A 130 20.16 -17.05 18.63
CA SER A 130 20.92 -17.50 19.80
C SER A 130 21.98 -16.49 20.24
N THR A 131 22.65 -15.81 19.29
CA THR A 131 23.66 -14.78 19.57
C THR A 131 23.03 -13.47 20.03
N ASN A 132 21.85 -13.11 19.53
CA ASN A 132 21.13 -11.89 19.89
C ASN A 132 19.70 -12.21 20.40
N PRO A 133 19.57 -12.75 21.63
CA PRO A 133 18.27 -13.15 22.17
C PRO A 133 17.33 -11.98 22.45
N GLY A 134 17.87 -10.78 22.71
CA GLY A 134 17.08 -9.55 22.83
C GLY A 134 16.53 -9.01 21.49
N GLY A 135 17.03 -9.53 20.36
CA GLY A 135 16.69 -9.12 19.01
C GLY A 135 17.93 -8.93 18.15
N GLU A 136 17.98 -9.59 17.00
CA GLU A 136 19.01 -9.47 15.97
C GLU A 136 18.69 -8.29 15.03
N ILE A 137 17.50 -8.28 14.43
CA ILE A 137 17.06 -7.24 13.48
C ILE A 137 15.63 -6.80 13.75
N ARG A 138 15.39 -5.50 13.64
CA ARG A 138 14.10 -4.86 13.90
C ARG A 138 13.68 -4.02 12.71
N GLY A 139 12.37 -3.97 12.44
CA GLY A 139 11.75 -3.08 11.47
C GLY A 139 10.46 -2.47 12.02
N GLN A 140 10.33 -1.15 12.00
CA GLN A 140 9.09 -0.47 12.40
C GLN A 140 8.02 -0.61 11.31
N ILE A 141 6.77 -0.90 11.68
CA ILE A 141 5.63 -1.00 10.76
C ILE A 141 5.09 0.41 10.49
N ALA A 142 5.86 1.23 9.76
CA ALA A 142 5.51 2.60 9.44
C ALA A 142 6.36 3.15 8.28
N PRO A 143 5.87 4.11 7.49
CA PRO A 143 4.49 4.60 7.47
C PRO A 143 3.56 3.67 6.68
N LEU A 144 2.30 3.58 7.10
CA LEU A 144 1.23 2.96 6.31
C LEU A 144 0.60 4.04 5.41
N VAL A 145 0.44 3.74 4.12
CA VAL A 145 -0.20 4.64 3.15
C VAL A 145 -1.43 3.99 2.55
N PRO A 146 -2.45 4.74 2.12
CA PRO A 146 -3.56 4.17 1.36
C PRO A 146 -3.05 3.34 0.18
N GLY A 147 -3.48 2.08 0.09
CA GLY A 147 -3.17 1.23 -1.05
C GLY A 147 -3.66 1.91 -2.33
N ALA A 148 -2.87 1.85 -3.40
CA ALA A 148 -3.24 2.42 -4.68
C ALA A 148 -4.60 1.84 -5.10
N SER A 149 -5.65 2.64 -4.98
CA SER A 149 -6.96 2.25 -5.48
C SER A 149 -6.84 2.11 -6.99
N SER A 150 -7.43 1.07 -7.56
CA SER A 150 -7.52 0.85 -9.01
C SER A 150 -8.08 2.08 -9.78
N TRP A 151 -8.75 2.99 -9.06
CA TRP A 151 -9.24 4.28 -9.55
C TRP A 151 -8.15 5.31 -9.82
N GLY A 152 -7.02 5.31 -9.12
CA GLY A 152 -5.90 6.23 -9.41
C GLY A 152 -5.27 5.97 -10.79
N LEU A 153 -5.20 4.70 -11.19
CA LEU A 153 -4.73 4.29 -12.52
C LEU A 153 -5.80 4.51 -13.61
N MET A 154 -7.09 4.30 -13.29
CA MET A 154 -8.18 4.58 -14.23
C MET A 154 -8.45 6.08 -14.44
N ALA A 155 -8.25 6.93 -13.44
CA ALA A 155 -8.37 8.39 -13.58
C ALA A 155 -7.27 8.96 -14.49
N LEU A 156 -6.05 8.38 -14.45
CA LEU A 156 -5.00 8.70 -15.41
C LEU A 156 -5.37 8.26 -16.83
N ALA A 157 -6.00 7.09 -16.97
CA ALA A 157 -6.45 6.57 -18.27
C ALA A 157 -7.62 7.38 -18.87
N ALA A 158 -8.57 7.84 -18.05
CA ALA A 158 -9.68 8.69 -18.49
C ALA A 158 -9.22 10.09 -18.93
N ALA A 159 -8.19 10.65 -18.29
CA ALA A 159 -7.58 11.92 -18.68
C ALA A 159 -6.83 11.83 -20.03
N MET A 160 -6.30 10.66 -20.40
CA MET A 160 -5.66 10.43 -21.70
C MET A 160 -6.64 10.18 -22.86
N LEU A 161 -7.89 9.78 -22.57
CA LEU A 161 -8.95 9.64 -23.59
C LEU A 161 -9.68 10.97 -23.88
N ALA A 162 -9.65 11.94 -22.96
CA ALA A 162 -10.32 13.23 -23.12
C ALA A 162 -9.53 14.26 -23.96
N THR A 163 -8.25 14.01 -24.26
CA THR A 163 -7.39 14.91 -25.05
C THR A 163 -7.13 14.42 -26.49
N GLY A 164 -7.70 13.28 -26.89
CA GLY A 164 -7.64 12.75 -28.26
C GLY A 164 -8.47 13.58 -29.24
N GLY A 165 -7.83 14.59 -29.83
CA GLY A 165 -8.45 15.62 -30.67
C GLY A 165 -9.13 15.14 -31.96
N PHE A 166 -10.20 15.87 -32.31
CA PHE A 166 -10.78 15.89 -33.65
C PHE A 166 -9.74 16.42 -34.66
N VAL A 167 -9.05 15.53 -35.38
CA VAL A 167 -8.35 15.88 -36.61
C VAL A 167 -9.39 15.98 -37.73
N VAL A 168 -9.94 17.17 -37.96
CA VAL A 168 -10.71 17.47 -39.16
C VAL A 168 -9.73 17.57 -40.33
N LEU A 169 -9.61 16.49 -41.11
CA LEU A 169 -8.80 16.46 -42.33
C LEU A 169 -9.47 17.34 -43.39
N ARG A 170 -9.11 18.62 -43.45
CA ARG A 170 -9.60 19.54 -44.47
C ARG A 170 -8.94 19.21 -45.82
N ARG A 171 -9.61 18.42 -46.67
CA ARG A 171 -9.18 18.20 -48.07
C ARG A 171 -9.11 19.56 -48.79
N ARG A 172 -7.90 20.02 -49.12
CA ARG A 172 -7.73 21.15 -50.06
C ARG A 172 -8.05 20.65 -51.46
N ARG A 173 -9.12 21.18 -52.07
CA ARG A 173 -9.32 21.07 -53.53
C ARG A 173 -8.34 22.05 -54.20
N SER A 174 -7.43 21.53 -55.01
CA SER A 174 -6.52 22.32 -55.84
C SER A 174 -7.31 22.85 -57.03
N ILE A 175 -7.25 24.16 -57.27
CA ILE A 175 -7.78 24.80 -58.47
C ILE A 175 -6.56 25.21 -59.30
N ALA A 176 -6.49 24.70 -60.53
CA ALA A 176 -5.81 25.30 -61.67
C ALA A 176 -6.75 25.11 -62.86
#